data_AF-A0A5D3BXH2-F1
#
_entry.id   AF-A0A5D3BXH2-F1
#
_cell.length_a   1.000
_cell.length_b   1.000
_cell.length_c   1.000
_cell.angle_alpha   90.00
_cell.angle_beta   90.00
_cell.angle_gamma   90.00
#
_symmetry.space_group_name_H-M   'P 1'
#
loop_
_entity.id
_entity.type
_entity.pdbx_description
1 polymer ?
#
loop_
_entity_poly.entity_id
_entity_poly.type
_entity_poly.pdbx_seq_one_letter_code
_entity_poly.pdbx_strand_id
1 'polypeptide(L)'
;MIANSIRAQYGGPLQTSFMYSKPYTKKIDNLRMPLGYQPPKFQQFDGKGNPKQHITHFVETCENAGSRGDQLVKQFVQSLKGNAFEWYTDLEPEVIDSWEQLKIEFLNCFYSTRRVVSMMELTNTKQQKGEPVIDYINQWRALSLDCKDKLTELSAVEMCTQGMHWELLYILQGIKARTFEELATRAHDMKLSIANGEAKDFLVQRTRSDKNEINDTKKIANSVLNESMVVQETPLKSFSKRKETKHERNHDGDEK
;
A
#
# COMPACT_ATOMS: atom_id res chain seq x y z
N MET A 1 61.57 -43.21 -36.50
CA MET A 1 61.36 -42.19 -37.54
C MET A 1 59.89 -42.27 -37.98
N ILE A 2 59.09 -41.24 -37.67
CA ILE A 2 58.49 -40.26 -38.64
C ILE A 2 57.21 -40.83 -39.28
N ALA A 3 56.02 -40.21 -39.39
CA ALA A 3 55.40 -38.98 -38.86
C ALA A 3 53.89 -38.99 -39.22
N ASN A 4 53.17 -38.02 -38.64
CA ASN A 4 51.73 -37.74 -38.57
C ASN A 4 50.93 -37.47 -39.88
N SER A 5 49.59 -37.33 -39.69
CA SER A 5 48.61 -36.44 -40.37
C SER A 5 47.78 -37.02 -41.54
N ILE A 6 46.46 -36.81 -41.73
CA ILE A 6 45.39 -35.85 -41.28
C ILE A 6 44.01 -36.50 -41.62
N ARG A 7 43.07 -36.68 -40.67
CA ARG A 7 41.81 -35.91 -40.41
C ARG A 7 40.89 -35.60 -41.61
N ALA A 8 39.65 -36.11 -41.59
CA ALA A 8 38.41 -35.32 -41.66
C ALA A 8 37.16 -36.16 -41.39
N GLN A 9 36.58 -35.95 -40.20
CA GLN A 9 35.16 -36.16 -39.93
C GLN A 9 34.38 -34.97 -40.51
N TYR A 10 33.24 -35.23 -41.13
CA TYR A 10 32.09 -34.30 -41.20
C TYR A 10 30.90 -35.14 -40.69
N GLY A 11 30.27 -34.88 -39.55
CA GLY A 11 30.12 -33.61 -38.85
C GLY A 11 28.97 -32.79 -39.43
N GLY A 12 27.81 -33.40 -39.68
CA GLY A 12 26.57 -32.68 -39.95
C GLY A 12 25.91 -32.25 -38.62
N PRO A 13 25.54 -30.97 -38.42
CA PRO A 13 24.89 -30.54 -37.18
C PRO A 13 23.50 -31.16 -37.05
N LEU A 14 23.14 -31.60 -35.83
CA LEU A 14 21.75 -31.73 -35.42
C LEU A 14 21.04 -30.40 -35.68
N GLN A 15 20.24 -30.29 -36.74
CA GLN A 15 19.20 -29.28 -36.78
C GLN A 15 17.99 -29.84 -36.02
N THR A 16 18.05 -29.75 -34.69
CA THR A 16 16.82 -29.62 -33.91
C THR A 16 16.17 -28.34 -34.38
N SER A 17 15.12 -28.47 -35.20
CA SER A 17 14.25 -27.36 -35.54
C SER A 17 13.69 -26.81 -34.23
N PHE A 18 14.24 -25.70 -33.74
CA PHE A 18 13.62 -24.90 -32.69
C PHE A 18 12.38 -24.25 -33.31
N MET A 19 11.34 -25.04 -33.58
CA MET A 19 10.05 -24.50 -33.99
C MET A 19 9.47 -23.81 -32.77
N TYR A 20 9.40 -22.49 -32.83
CA TYR A 20 8.58 -21.71 -31.92
C TYR A 20 7.19 -22.34 -31.85
N SER A 21 6.84 -22.85 -30.69
CA SER A 21 5.58 -23.50 -30.42
C SER A 21 4.73 -22.52 -29.62
N LYS A 22 3.48 -22.33 -30.04
CA LYS A 22 2.58 -21.39 -29.36
C LYS A 22 2.30 -21.93 -27.94
N PRO A 23 2.43 -21.09 -26.89
CA PRO A 23 2.22 -21.54 -25.52
C PRO A 23 0.74 -21.75 -25.19
N TYR A 24 -0.17 -21.40 -26.10
CA TYR A 24 -1.61 -21.53 -25.91
C TYR A 24 -2.24 -22.67 -26.68
N THR A 25 -3.35 -23.18 -26.16
CA THR A 25 -4.10 -24.31 -26.70
C THR A 25 -4.66 -24.04 -28.11
N LYS A 26 -4.97 -25.12 -28.84
CA LYS A 26 -5.67 -25.04 -30.15
C LYS A 26 -7.01 -24.32 -30.08
N LYS A 27 -7.70 -24.38 -28.93
CA LYS A 27 -8.93 -23.60 -28.67
C LYS A 27 -8.67 -22.12 -28.90
N ILE A 28 -7.60 -21.58 -28.31
CA ILE A 28 -7.19 -20.19 -28.50
C ILE A 28 -6.78 -19.94 -29.94
N ASP A 29 -6.00 -20.85 -30.55
CA ASP A 29 -5.53 -20.64 -31.92
C ASP A 29 -6.68 -20.51 -32.93
N ASN A 30 -7.73 -21.31 -32.74
CA ASN A 30 -8.93 -21.32 -33.56
C ASN A 30 -9.86 -20.10 -33.35
N LEU A 31 -9.59 -19.23 -32.37
CA LEU A 31 -10.38 -18.01 -32.19
C LEU A 31 -10.20 -17.06 -33.38
N ARG A 32 -11.31 -16.67 -33.98
CA ARG A 32 -11.32 -15.71 -35.09
C ARG A 32 -11.16 -14.29 -34.58
N MET A 33 -10.27 -13.52 -35.22
CA MET A 33 -10.16 -12.08 -34.99
C MET A 33 -11.36 -11.35 -35.63
N PRO A 34 -11.72 -10.15 -35.14
CA PRO A 34 -12.80 -9.35 -35.72
C PRO A 34 -12.64 -9.12 -37.24
N LEU A 35 -13.76 -8.99 -37.95
CA LEU A 35 -13.76 -8.65 -39.37
C LEU A 35 -13.15 -7.25 -39.56
N GLY A 36 -12.19 -7.14 -40.48
CA GLY A 36 -11.47 -5.89 -40.71
C GLY A 36 -10.40 -5.57 -39.65
N TYR A 37 -10.05 -6.52 -38.79
CA TYR A 37 -9.04 -6.34 -37.76
C TYR A 37 -7.70 -5.85 -38.33
N GLN A 38 -7.22 -4.75 -37.76
CA GLN A 38 -5.87 -4.22 -37.97
C GLN A 38 -5.11 -4.35 -36.65
N PRO A 39 -3.93 -5.00 -36.63
CA PRO A 39 -3.11 -5.06 -35.44
C PRO A 39 -2.78 -3.67 -34.91
N PRO A 40 -3.18 -3.33 -33.67
CA PRO A 40 -2.83 -2.06 -33.09
C PRO A 40 -1.33 -2.05 -32.75
N LYS A 41 -0.75 -0.86 -32.68
CA LYS A 41 0.62 -0.70 -32.20
C LYS A 41 0.62 -0.76 -30.69
N PHE A 42 1.27 -1.76 -30.13
CA PHE A 42 1.42 -1.92 -28.69
C PHE A 42 2.63 -1.15 -28.16
N GLN A 43 2.48 -0.61 -26.95
CA GLN A 43 3.64 -0.27 -26.13
C GLN A 43 4.32 -1.58 -25.74
N GLN A 44 5.63 -1.66 -25.97
CA GLN A 44 6.39 -2.87 -25.66
C GLN A 44 6.92 -2.86 -24.23
N PHE A 45 6.69 -3.95 -23.51
CA PHE A 45 7.20 -4.22 -22.17
C PHE A 45 8.43 -5.11 -22.24
N ASP A 46 9.53 -4.67 -21.63
CA ASP A 46 10.82 -5.38 -21.60
C ASP A 46 11.05 -6.21 -20.33
N GLY A 47 10.05 -6.29 -19.45
CA GLY A 47 10.19 -6.87 -18.12
C GLY A 47 10.42 -5.82 -17.02
N LYS A 48 10.61 -4.54 -17.36
CA LYS A 48 10.85 -3.46 -16.40
C LYS A 48 9.65 -2.53 -16.30
N GLY A 49 9.41 -2.00 -15.10
CA GLY A 49 8.27 -1.12 -14.81
C GLY A 49 7.12 -1.89 -14.15
N ASN A 50 5.89 -1.39 -14.33
CA ASN A 50 4.71 -1.95 -13.67
C ASN A 50 3.94 -2.91 -14.60
N PRO A 51 3.96 -4.23 -14.34
CA PRO A 51 3.27 -5.21 -15.19
C PRO A 51 1.75 -5.03 -15.21
N LYS A 52 1.14 -4.53 -14.12
CA LYS A 52 -0.31 -4.28 -14.07
C LYS A 52 -0.70 -3.12 -14.98
N GLN A 53 0.07 -2.03 -14.99
CA GLN A 53 -0.14 -0.92 -15.91
C GLN A 53 0.01 -1.37 -17.37
N HIS A 54 1.02 -2.20 -17.65
CA HIS A 54 1.18 -2.81 -18.98
C HIS A 54 -0.07 -3.61 -19.40
N ILE A 55 -0.57 -4.49 -18.53
CA ILE A 55 -1.81 -5.25 -18.78
C ILE A 55 -2.99 -4.31 -19.05
N THR A 56 -3.18 -3.28 -18.23
CA THR A 56 -4.29 -2.32 -18.42
C THR A 56 -4.21 -1.65 -19.80
N HIS A 57 -3.06 -1.08 -20.15
CA HIS A 57 -2.87 -0.43 -21.46
C HIS A 57 -3.03 -1.41 -22.62
N PHE A 58 -2.53 -2.64 -22.48
CA PHE A 58 -2.70 -3.68 -23.48
C PHE A 58 -4.17 -4.02 -23.71
N VAL A 59 -4.93 -4.27 -22.64
CA VAL A 59 -6.37 -4.58 -22.72
C VAL A 59 -7.14 -3.43 -23.36
N GLU A 60 -6.94 -2.20 -22.91
CA GLU A 60 -7.58 -1.01 -23.50
C GLU A 60 -7.28 -0.88 -25.00
N THR A 61 -6.03 -1.10 -25.40
CA THR A 61 -5.61 -1.06 -26.81
C THR A 61 -6.30 -2.14 -27.64
N CYS A 62 -6.41 -3.35 -27.10
CA CYS A 62 -7.10 -4.45 -27.77
C CYS A 62 -8.61 -4.23 -27.86
N GLU A 63 -9.23 -3.69 -26.82
CA GLU A 63 -10.67 -3.38 -26.82
C GLU A 63 -11.02 -2.33 -27.86
N ASN A 64 -10.18 -1.29 -28.01
CA ASN A 64 -10.33 -0.29 -29.05
C ASN A 64 -10.18 -0.88 -30.47
N ALA A 65 -9.40 -1.96 -30.62
CA ALA A 65 -9.27 -2.71 -31.86
C ALA A 65 -10.35 -3.81 -32.04
N GLY A 66 -11.32 -3.90 -31.13
CA GLY A 66 -12.44 -4.84 -31.20
C GLY A 66 -12.13 -6.27 -30.70
N SER A 67 -10.95 -6.50 -30.12
CA SER A 67 -10.54 -7.79 -29.55
C SER A 67 -10.79 -7.85 -28.05
N ARG A 68 -11.37 -8.96 -27.55
CA ARG A 68 -11.73 -9.15 -26.14
C ARG A 68 -11.55 -10.60 -25.68
N GLY A 69 -11.47 -10.79 -24.36
CA GLY A 69 -11.40 -12.11 -23.73
C GLY A 69 -10.21 -12.92 -24.21
N ASP A 70 -10.42 -14.19 -24.52
CA ASP A 70 -9.35 -15.12 -24.91
C ASP A 70 -8.63 -14.76 -26.24
N GLN A 71 -9.19 -13.86 -27.05
CA GLN A 71 -8.51 -13.34 -28.25
C GLN A 71 -7.23 -12.56 -27.89
N LEU A 72 -7.18 -11.98 -26.69
CA LEU A 72 -6.05 -11.22 -26.18
C LEU A 72 -4.76 -12.06 -26.11
N VAL A 73 -4.89 -13.35 -25.82
CA VAL A 73 -3.76 -14.30 -25.76
C VAL A 73 -2.95 -14.31 -27.06
N LYS A 74 -3.63 -14.22 -28.21
CA LYS A 74 -2.99 -14.25 -29.54
C LYS A 74 -2.17 -12.99 -29.82
N GLN A 75 -2.49 -11.89 -29.17
CA GLN A 75 -1.89 -10.58 -29.42
C GLN A 75 -0.80 -10.24 -28.40
N PHE A 76 -0.86 -10.83 -27.21
CA PHE A 76 -0.02 -10.44 -26.08
C PHE A 76 1.49 -10.45 -26.40
N VAL A 77 1.95 -11.44 -27.16
CA VAL A 77 3.36 -11.55 -27.59
C VAL A 77 3.87 -10.31 -28.33
N GLN A 78 3.00 -9.59 -29.05
CA GLN A 78 3.35 -8.37 -29.78
C GLN A 78 3.61 -7.17 -28.86
N SER A 79 3.12 -7.25 -27.61
CA SER A 79 3.34 -6.25 -26.57
C SER A 79 4.63 -6.48 -25.77
N LEU A 80 5.40 -7.52 -26.08
CA LEU A 80 6.59 -7.91 -25.32
C LEU A 80 7.87 -7.67 -26.12
N LYS A 81 8.96 -7.38 -25.42
CA LYS A 81 10.33 -7.34 -25.95
C LYS A 81 11.33 -7.83 -24.89
N GLY A 82 12.57 -8.08 -25.31
CA GLY A 82 13.65 -8.43 -24.37
C GLY A 82 13.29 -9.60 -23.44
N ASN A 83 13.58 -9.46 -22.15
CA ASN A 83 13.36 -10.49 -21.14
C ASN A 83 11.90 -10.94 -21.03
N ALA A 84 10.94 -10.04 -21.27
CA ALA A 84 9.53 -10.42 -21.26
C ALA A 84 9.12 -11.26 -22.47
N PHE A 85 9.73 -11.01 -23.63
CA PHE A 85 9.51 -11.84 -24.81
C PHE A 85 10.16 -13.22 -24.64
N GLU A 86 11.37 -13.27 -24.11
CA GLU A 86 12.09 -14.52 -23.81
C GLU A 86 11.29 -15.41 -22.84
N TRP A 87 10.79 -14.84 -21.75
CA TRP A 87 9.87 -15.53 -20.84
C TRP A 87 8.67 -16.13 -21.57
N TYR A 88 8.05 -15.39 -22.49
CA TYR A 88 6.88 -15.86 -23.22
C TYR A 88 7.23 -17.02 -24.17
N THR A 89 8.41 -16.99 -24.79
CA THR A 89 8.88 -18.07 -25.68
C THR A 89 9.29 -19.32 -24.91
N ASP A 90 9.64 -19.20 -23.64
CA ASP A 90 10.03 -20.30 -22.75
C ASP A 90 8.84 -20.98 -22.07
N LEU A 91 7.61 -20.44 -22.22
CA LEU A 91 6.40 -21.08 -21.74
C LEU A 91 6.21 -22.45 -22.43
N GLU A 92 5.81 -23.45 -21.65
CA GLU A 92 5.50 -24.77 -22.18
C GLU A 92 4.37 -24.70 -23.23
N PRO A 93 4.44 -25.45 -24.33
CA PRO A 93 3.39 -25.46 -25.34
C PRO A 93 2.04 -25.91 -24.79
N GLU A 94 0.96 -25.34 -25.33
CA GLU A 94 -0.43 -25.70 -25.00
C GLU A 94 -0.86 -25.53 -23.52
N VAL A 95 -0.07 -24.85 -22.67
CA VAL A 95 -0.43 -24.63 -21.26
C VAL A 95 -1.45 -23.51 -21.05
N ILE A 96 -1.49 -22.51 -21.94
CA ILE A 96 -2.36 -21.34 -21.82
C ILE A 96 -3.72 -21.59 -22.49
N ASP A 97 -4.79 -21.67 -21.70
CA ASP A 97 -6.16 -21.96 -22.17
C ASP A 97 -7.09 -20.74 -22.25
N SER A 98 -6.65 -19.62 -21.65
CA SER A 98 -7.43 -18.41 -21.44
C SER A 98 -6.57 -17.17 -21.20
N TRP A 99 -7.18 -16.00 -21.38
CA TRP A 99 -6.52 -14.71 -21.06
C TRP A 99 -6.17 -14.59 -19.57
N GLU A 100 -7.06 -15.00 -18.67
CA GLU A 100 -6.82 -14.89 -17.23
C GLU A 100 -5.64 -15.76 -16.78
N GLN A 101 -5.48 -16.95 -17.36
CA GLN A 101 -4.31 -17.80 -17.08
C GLN A 101 -3.01 -17.12 -17.52
N LEU A 102 -2.95 -16.61 -18.76
CA LEU A 102 -1.75 -15.91 -19.25
C LEU A 102 -1.40 -14.70 -18.37
N LYS A 103 -2.41 -13.94 -17.97
CA LYS A 103 -2.27 -12.78 -17.09
C LYS A 103 -1.73 -13.18 -15.72
N ILE A 104 -2.20 -14.29 -15.15
CA ILE A 104 -1.67 -14.82 -13.88
C ILE A 104 -0.21 -15.20 -14.03
N GLU A 105 0.16 -15.97 -15.06
CA GLU A 105 1.55 -16.38 -15.30
C GLU A 105 2.48 -15.18 -15.51
N PHE A 106 2.03 -14.21 -16.32
CA PHE A 106 2.77 -12.98 -16.56
C PHE A 106 2.97 -12.17 -15.27
N LEU A 107 1.92 -12.02 -14.46
CA LEU A 107 2.04 -11.36 -13.17
C LEU A 107 2.94 -12.17 -12.23
N ASN A 108 2.83 -13.48 -12.14
CA ASN A 108 3.71 -14.26 -11.26
C ASN A 108 5.20 -14.07 -11.61
N CYS A 109 5.53 -14.02 -12.90
CA CYS A 109 6.90 -13.79 -13.36
C CYS A 109 7.38 -12.36 -13.08
N PHE A 110 6.61 -11.34 -13.48
CA PHE A 110 7.08 -9.94 -13.47
C PHE A 110 6.62 -9.12 -12.26
N TYR A 111 5.66 -9.61 -11.48
CA TYR A 111 5.21 -8.99 -10.22
C TYR A 111 6.15 -9.31 -9.06
N SER A 112 6.98 -10.35 -9.21
CA SER A 112 7.98 -10.79 -8.22
C SER A 112 9.10 -9.77 -7.94
N THR A 113 9.18 -8.66 -8.69
CA THR A 113 10.20 -7.63 -8.50
C THR A 113 9.70 -6.32 -7.90
N ARG A 114 8.39 -6.14 -7.61
CA ARG A 114 7.95 -4.96 -6.84
C ARG A 114 8.17 -5.26 -5.36
N ARG A 115 9.23 -4.70 -4.77
CA ARG A 115 9.35 -4.60 -3.30
C ARG A 115 8.11 -3.85 -2.81
N VAL A 116 7.14 -4.58 -2.30
CA VAL A 116 6.02 -3.94 -1.63
C VAL A 116 6.53 -3.42 -0.31
N VAL A 117 6.39 -2.11 -0.10
CA VAL A 117 6.76 -1.48 1.17
C VAL A 117 5.82 -2.00 2.25
N SER A 118 6.39 -2.64 3.27
CA SER A 118 5.64 -3.06 4.45
C SER A 118 5.29 -1.86 5.32
N MET A 119 4.23 -1.97 6.13
CA MET A 119 3.88 -0.93 7.12
C MET A 119 5.05 -0.62 8.07
N MET A 120 5.84 -1.65 8.41
CA MET A 120 7.04 -1.51 9.23
C MET A 120 8.13 -0.68 8.55
N GLU A 121 8.41 -0.92 7.27
CA GLU A 121 9.39 -0.11 6.52
C GLU A 121 8.93 1.34 6.37
N LEU A 122 7.64 1.55 6.11
CA LEU A 122 7.06 2.89 5.96
C LEU A 122 7.14 3.69 7.28
N THR A 123 6.83 3.08 8.41
CA THR A 123 6.90 3.73 9.75
C THR A 123 8.33 3.93 10.26
N ASN A 124 9.26 3.09 9.80
CA ASN A 124 10.70 3.23 10.07
C ASN A 124 11.41 4.23 9.15
N THR A 125 10.73 4.74 8.12
CA THR A 125 11.29 5.79 7.26
C THR A 125 11.39 7.09 8.07
N LYS A 126 12.62 7.56 8.31
CA LYS A 126 12.90 8.77 9.08
C LYS A 126 13.62 9.79 8.21
N GLN A 127 13.38 11.07 8.48
CA GLN A 127 14.12 12.16 7.87
C GLN A 127 15.60 12.05 8.23
N GLN A 128 16.46 12.00 7.21
CA GLN A 128 17.89 11.85 7.41
C GLN A 128 18.52 13.16 7.92
N LYS A 129 19.69 13.06 8.54
CA LYS A 129 20.43 14.24 9.01
C LYS A 129 20.87 15.07 7.80
N GLY A 130 20.41 16.32 7.71
CA GLY A 130 20.71 17.24 6.61
C GLY A 130 19.75 17.17 5.42
N GLU A 131 18.81 16.23 5.42
CA GLU A 131 17.78 16.13 4.38
C GLU A 131 16.75 17.28 4.51
N PRO A 132 16.45 18.02 3.43
CA PRO A 132 15.34 18.97 3.41
C PRO A 132 14.00 18.28 3.73
N VAL A 133 13.16 18.93 4.54
CA VAL A 133 11.90 18.31 4.99
C VAL A 133 10.94 18.01 3.84
N ILE A 134 10.97 18.84 2.79
CA ILE A 134 10.18 18.63 1.57
C ILE A 134 10.62 17.36 0.83
N ASP A 135 11.93 17.11 0.75
CA ASP A 135 12.48 15.93 0.09
C ASP A 135 12.08 14.66 0.84
N TYR A 136 12.17 14.69 2.18
CA TYR A 136 11.68 13.62 3.04
C TYR A 136 10.17 13.36 2.84
N ILE A 137 9.34 14.41 2.83
CA ILE A 137 7.89 14.27 2.61
C ILE A 137 7.61 13.63 1.26
N ASN A 138 8.30 14.06 0.20
CA ASN A 138 8.15 13.51 -1.14
C ASN A 138 8.60 12.05 -1.21
N GLN A 139 9.74 11.71 -0.59
CA GLN A 139 10.23 10.33 -0.50
C GLN A 139 9.25 9.44 0.25
N TRP A 140 8.78 9.87 1.42
CA TRP A 140 7.83 9.11 2.23
C TRP A 140 6.51 8.91 1.48
N ARG A 141 6.00 9.96 0.82
CA ARG A 141 4.79 9.89 -0.01
C ARG A 141 4.95 8.90 -1.16
N ALA A 142 6.09 8.92 -1.86
CA ALA A 142 6.37 7.95 -2.93
C ALA A 142 6.39 6.51 -2.39
N LEU A 143 7.08 6.27 -1.27
CA LEU A 143 7.11 4.96 -0.62
C LEU A 143 5.72 4.48 -0.18
N SER A 144 4.85 5.38 0.26
CA SER A 144 3.48 5.05 0.66
C SER A 144 2.60 4.54 -0.50
N LEU A 145 2.88 4.97 -1.74
CA LEU A 145 2.18 4.48 -2.94
C LEU A 145 2.54 3.03 -3.31
N ASP A 146 3.69 2.58 -2.84
CA ASP A 146 4.16 1.19 -2.97
C ASP A 146 3.76 0.32 -1.77
N CYS A 147 3.03 0.87 -0.78
CA CYS A 147 2.57 0.12 0.38
C CYS A 147 1.42 -0.84 0.02
N LYS A 148 1.44 -2.03 0.64
CA LYS A 148 0.38 -3.06 0.49
C LYS A 148 -0.97 -2.58 1.00
N ASP A 149 -0.94 -1.81 2.09
CA ASP A 149 -2.13 -1.39 2.81
C ASP A 149 -2.60 -0.02 2.30
N LYS A 150 -3.91 0.12 2.09
CA LYS A 150 -4.50 1.41 1.73
C LYS A 150 -4.50 2.32 2.95
N LEU A 151 -3.76 3.42 2.87
CA LEU A 151 -3.73 4.45 3.90
C LEU A 151 -4.69 5.58 3.55
N THR A 152 -5.43 6.05 4.55
CA THR A 152 -6.11 7.34 4.45
C THR A 152 -5.07 8.45 4.44
N GLU A 153 -5.38 9.56 3.77
CA GLU A 153 -4.46 10.71 3.73
C GLU A 153 -4.10 11.19 5.15
N LEU A 154 -5.08 11.20 6.06
CA LEU A 154 -4.86 11.57 7.44
C LEU A 154 -3.84 10.66 8.14
N SER A 155 -4.03 9.34 8.07
CA SER A 155 -3.10 8.37 8.67
C SER A 155 -1.71 8.44 8.03
N ALA A 156 -1.65 8.67 6.72
CA ALA A 156 -0.40 8.83 5.99
C ALA A 156 0.37 10.07 6.45
N VAL A 157 -0.32 11.20 6.62
CA VAL A 157 0.26 12.46 7.11
C VAL A 157 0.74 12.32 8.55
N GLU A 158 -0.02 11.66 9.43
CA GLU A 158 0.37 11.40 10.82
C GLU A 158 1.64 10.55 10.90
N MET A 159 1.70 9.45 10.15
CA MET A 159 2.88 8.59 10.11
C MET A 159 4.10 9.28 9.50
N CYS A 160 3.91 10.03 8.41
CA CYS A 160 4.96 10.85 7.80
C CYS A 160 5.51 11.87 8.82
N THR A 161 4.63 12.52 9.58
CA THR A 161 5.01 13.49 10.62
C THR A 161 5.87 12.82 11.69
N GLN A 162 5.51 11.61 12.13
CA GLN A 162 6.25 10.84 13.14
C GLN A 162 7.67 10.43 12.72
N GLY A 163 8.02 10.54 11.44
CA GLY A 163 9.38 10.31 10.95
C GLY A 163 10.24 11.56 10.81
N MET A 164 9.72 12.76 11.08
CA MET A 164 10.47 14.02 10.99
C MET A 164 11.47 14.21 12.13
N HIS A 165 12.41 15.15 11.94
CA HIS A 165 13.29 15.62 13.03
C HIS A 165 12.47 16.13 14.23
N TRP A 166 12.98 15.89 15.43
CA TRP A 166 12.27 16.15 16.69
C TRP A 166 11.78 17.60 16.84
N GLU A 167 12.55 18.58 16.34
CA GLU A 167 12.20 20.02 16.38
C GLU A 167 10.93 20.31 15.57
N LEU A 168 10.82 19.73 14.37
CA LEU A 168 9.65 19.88 13.51
C LEU A 168 8.49 19.03 14.01
N LEU A 169 8.77 17.80 14.47
CA LEU A 169 7.77 16.88 15.03
C LEU A 169 6.98 17.53 16.18
N TYR A 170 7.69 18.13 17.15
CA TYR A 170 7.06 18.75 18.32
C TYR A 170 6.10 19.88 17.94
N ILE A 171 6.47 20.68 16.94
CA ILE A 171 5.68 21.85 16.52
C ILE A 171 4.50 21.41 15.65
N LEU A 172 4.72 20.48 14.72
CA LEU A 172 3.71 20.02 13.77
C LEU A 172 2.65 19.11 14.42
N GLN A 173 2.98 18.36 15.47
CA GLN A 173 2.00 17.60 16.27
C GLN A 173 0.91 18.50 16.86
N GLY A 174 1.25 19.75 17.19
CA GLY A 174 0.32 20.71 17.78
C GLY A 174 -0.66 21.37 16.79
N ILE A 175 -0.44 21.23 15.48
CA ILE A 175 -1.21 21.92 14.43
C ILE A 175 -1.98 20.93 13.54
N LYS A 176 -1.73 19.61 13.69
CA LYS A 176 -2.42 18.49 13.00
C LYS A 176 -2.78 18.79 11.54
N ALA A 177 -1.78 18.75 10.66
CA ALA A 177 -2.01 18.80 9.23
C ALA A 177 -2.89 17.63 8.77
N ARG A 178 -3.81 17.88 7.84
CA ARG A 178 -4.71 16.85 7.29
C ARG A 178 -4.31 16.36 5.91
N THR A 179 -3.50 17.14 5.19
CA THR A 179 -3.02 16.83 3.84
C THR A 179 -1.50 16.97 3.74
N PHE A 180 -0.91 16.34 2.72
CA PHE A 180 0.53 16.47 2.47
C PHE A 180 0.95 17.88 2.07
N GLU A 181 0.07 18.62 1.39
CA GLU A 181 0.30 20.02 1.01
C GLU A 181 0.39 20.91 2.25
N GLU A 182 -0.60 20.77 3.13
CA GLU A 182 -0.62 21.44 4.42
C GLU A 182 0.62 21.13 5.28
N LEU A 183 1.05 19.87 5.28
CA LEU A 183 2.25 19.44 5.97
C LEU A 183 3.51 20.08 5.39
N ALA A 184 3.64 20.07 4.06
CA ALA A 184 4.79 20.62 3.34
C ALA A 184 4.94 22.13 3.57
N THR A 185 3.85 22.89 3.41
CA THR A 185 3.85 24.35 3.63
C THR A 185 4.24 24.68 5.06
N ARG A 186 3.63 24.05 6.05
CA ARG A 186 3.94 24.31 7.46
C ARG A 186 5.35 23.90 7.85
N ALA A 187 5.84 22.77 7.34
CA ALA A 187 7.19 22.32 7.60
C ALA A 187 8.23 23.27 7.00
N HIS A 188 7.95 23.82 5.81
CA HIS A 188 8.79 24.82 5.17
C HIS A 188 8.81 26.15 5.94
N ASP A 189 7.62 26.70 6.25
CA ASP A 189 7.49 27.96 6.98
C ASP A 189 8.15 27.89 8.37
N MET A 190 8.00 26.76 9.05
CA MET A 190 8.63 26.52 10.34
C MET A 190 10.15 26.40 10.23
N LYS A 191 10.66 25.75 9.17
CA LYS A 191 12.10 25.67 8.95
C LYS A 191 12.71 27.06 8.71
N LEU A 192 11.97 27.96 8.06
CA LEU A 192 12.37 29.37 7.89
C LEU A 192 12.35 30.14 9.21
N SER A 193 11.32 29.97 10.05
CA SER A 193 11.27 30.65 11.35
C SER A 193 12.35 30.17 12.33
N ILE A 194 12.73 28.88 12.26
CA ILE A 194 13.87 28.32 13.02
C ILE A 194 15.18 28.95 12.53
N ALA A 195 15.38 29.05 11.21
CA ALA A 195 16.58 29.65 10.63
C ALA A 195 16.71 31.15 10.98
N ASN A 196 15.59 31.85 11.11
CA ASN A 196 15.54 33.27 11.47
C ASN A 196 15.60 33.51 13.00
N GLY A 197 15.63 32.45 13.83
CA GLY A 197 15.72 32.55 15.29
C GLY A 197 14.38 32.85 16.01
N GLU A 198 13.29 33.07 15.28
CA GLU A 198 11.96 33.40 15.80
C GLU A 198 11.27 32.19 16.46
N ALA A 199 11.66 30.96 16.11
CA ALA A 199 11.07 29.74 16.65
C ALA A 199 11.29 29.56 18.16
N LYS A 200 12.35 30.17 18.74
CA LYS A 200 12.62 30.07 20.18
C LYS A 200 11.54 30.76 21.01
N ASP A 201 11.00 31.87 20.53
CA ASP A 201 9.93 32.59 21.24
C ASP A 201 8.61 31.81 21.21
N PHE A 202 8.27 31.19 20.07
CA PHE A 202 7.12 30.27 19.98
C PHE A 202 7.25 29.05 20.90
N LEU A 203 8.45 28.46 21.01
CA LEU A 203 8.71 27.28 21.83
C LEU A 203 8.68 27.61 23.33
N VAL A 204 9.21 28.78 23.72
CA VAL A 204 9.18 29.29 25.11
C VAL A 204 7.76 29.67 25.53
N GLN A 205 6.99 30.33 24.66
CA GLN A 205 5.63 30.76 24.95
C GLN A 205 4.68 29.56 25.12
N ARG A 206 4.86 28.49 24.32
CA ARG A 206 4.06 27.26 24.43
C ARG A 206 4.39 26.43 25.67
N THR A 207 5.68 26.30 26.00
CA THR A 207 6.11 25.65 27.26
C THR A 207 5.50 26.33 28.49
N ARG A 208 5.26 27.65 28.42
CA ARG A 208 4.59 28.42 29.48
C ARG A 208 3.07 28.19 29.50
N SER A 209 2.44 28.04 28.34
CA SER A 209 1.01 27.71 28.23
C SER A 209 0.68 26.32 28.78
N ASP A 210 1.45 25.30 28.39
CA ASP A 210 1.23 23.92 28.84
C ASP A 210 1.44 23.78 30.36
N LYS A 211 2.42 24.53 30.93
CA LYS A 211 2.62 24.61 32.38
C LYS A 211 1.47 25.27 33.12
N ASN A 212 0.82 26.27 32.51
CA ASN A 212 -0.34 26.93 33.11
C ASN A 212 -1.57 26.01 33.08
N GLU A 213 -1.79 25.28 31.98
CA GLU A 213 -2.89 24.33 31.83
C GLU A 213 -2.76 23.13 32.80
N ILE A 214 -1.53 22.64 33.03
CA ILE A 214 -1.23 21.62 34.05
C ILE A 214 -1.45 22.14 35.48
N ASN A 215 -1.17 23.42 35.74
CA ASN A 215 -1.41 24.02 37.06
C ASN A 215 -2.91 24.26 37.31
N ASP A 216 -3.67 24.65 36.29
CA ASP A 216 -5.11 24.85 36.39
C ASP A 216 -5.85 23.52 36.60
N THR A 217 -5.47 22.46 35.88
CA THR A 217 -6.02 21.11 36.09
C THR A 217 -5.68 20.53 37.47
N LYS A 218 -4.47 20.78 37.99
CA LYS A 218 -4.11 20.42 39.38
C LYS A 218 -4.91 21.21 40.42
N LYS A 219 -5.19 22.49 40.17
CA LYS A 219 -5.99 23.34 41.05
C LYS A 219 -7.45 22.89 41.11
N ILE A 220 -8.02 22.49 39.97
CA ILE A 220 -9.37 21.93 39.86
C ILE A 220 -9.45 20.56 40.55
N ALA A 221 -8.45 19.68 40.35
CA ALA A 221 -8.42 18.38 41.03
C ALA A 221 -8.34 18.52 42.56
N ASN A 222 -7.54 19.48 43.05
CA ASN A 222 -7.41 19.74 44.48
C ASN A 222 -8.66 20.38 45.10
N SER A 223 -9.45 21.18 44.36
CA SER A 223 -10.73 21.70 44.86
C SER A 223 -11.80 20.61 44.95
N VAL A 224 -11.87 19.71 43.96
CA VAL A 224 -12.82 18.58 43.94
C VAL A 224 -12.52 17.57 45.07
N LEU A 225 -11.25 17.35 45.39
CA LEU A 225 -10.85 16.50 46.51
C LEU A 225 -11.21 17.10 47.87
N ASN A 226 -11.10 18.43 48.04
CA ASN A 226 -11.45 19.10 49.28
C ASN A 226 -12.97 19.16 49.52
N GLU A 227 -13.79 19.26 48.47
CA GLU A 227 -15.26 19.18 48.58
C GLU A 227 -15.75 17.76 48.93
N SER A 228 -15.00 16.72 48.55
CA SER A 228 -15.38 15.32 48.77
C SER A 228 -15.10 14.79 50.19
N MET A 229 -14.48 15.58 51.08
CA MET A 229 -14.17 15.19 52.47
C MET A 229 -15.15 15.72 53.54
N VAL A 230 -16.27 16.34 53.15
CA VAL A 230 -17.33 16.72 54.11
C VAL A 230 -18.32 15.56 54.27
N VAL A 231 -17.98 14.60 55.12
CA VAL A 231 -18.88 13.52 55.56
C VAL A 231 -19.83 14.07 56.62
N GLN A 232 -21.14 14.13 56.33
CA GLN A 232 -22.17 14.28 57.35
C GLN A 232 -22.52 12.90 57.91
N GLU A 233 -22.11 12.60 59.15
CA GLU A 233 -22.60 11.44 59.90
C GLU A 233 -23.99 11.73 60.46
N THR A 234 -24.97 10.84 60.21
CA THR A 234 -26.23 10.79 60.97
C THR A 234 -26.50 9.36 61.47
N PRO A 235 -26.98 9.16 62.71
CA PRO A 235 -27.05 7.83 63.33
C PRO A 235 -28.36 7.10 63.01
N LEU A 236 -28.27 5.79 62.72
CA LEU A 236 -29.39 4.89 62.46
C LEU A 236 -30.20 4.57 63.74
N LYS A 237 -31.51 4.79 63.71
CA LYS A 237 -32.50 4.25 64.67
C LYS A 237 -33.28 3.09 64.03
N SER A 238 -33.27 1.94 64.72
CA SER A 238 -34.04 0.73 64.38
C SER A 238 -35.52 0.85 64.75
N PHE A 239 -36.43 0.34 63.90
CA PHE A 239 -37.75 -0.16 64.34
C PHE A 239 -38.20 -1.37 63.50
N SER A 240 -38.94 -2.25 64.18
CA SER A 240 -39.21 -3.65 63.88
C SER A 240 -40.64 -3.88 63.36
N LYS A 241 -40.79 -4.92 62.51
CA LYS A 241 -41.99 -5.73 62.17
C LYS A 241 -43.25 -5.00 61.66
N ARG A 242 -43.83 -5.49 60.54
CA ARG A 242 -44.98 -6.44 60.55
C ARG A 242 -45.62 -6.68 59.17
N LYS A 243 -45.87 -7.98 58.92
CA LYS A 243 -46.93 -8.69 58.14
C LYS A 243 -46.85 -8.84 56.61
N GLU A 244 -46.74 -10.12 56.26
CA GLU A 244 -47.23 -10.79 55.06
C GLU A 244 -48.74 -10.56 54.81
N THR A 245 -49.11 -10.52 53.53
CA THR A 245 -50.30 -11.24 53.05
C THR A 245 -50.09 -11.64 51.58
N LYS A 246 -50.35 -12.92 51.30
CA LYS A 246 -50.25 -13.60 50.00
C LYS A 246 -51.66 -13.77 49.45
N HIS A 247 -51.91 -13.51 48.17
CA HIS A 247 -53.02 -14.15 47.46
C HIS A 247 -52.72 -14.37 45.98
N GLU A 248 -53.03 -15.58 45.54
CA GLU A 248 -52.71 -16.26 44.28
C GLU A 248 -53.48 -15.72 43.06
N ARG A 249 -52.96 -16.02 41.86
CA ARG A 249 -53.72 -16.73 40.82
C ARG A 249 -52.78 -17.33 39.76
N ASN A 250 -52.85 -18.64 39.62
CA ASN A 250 -52.22 -19.45 38.56
C ASN A 250 -53.07 -19.36 37.27
N HIS A 251 -52.47 -19.46 36.08
CA HIS A 251 -52.51 -20.68 35.26
C HIS A 251 -51.86 -20.49 33.86
N ASP A 252 -51.02 -21.47 33.52
CA ASP A 252 -50.78 -22.16 32.24
C ASP A 252 -50.40 -21.45 30.95
N GLY A 253 -49.33 -21.99 30.35
CA GLY A 253 -49.30 -22.27 28.92
C GLY A 253 -47.91 -22.29 28.29
N ASP A 254 -47.08 -23.28 28.64
CA ASP A 254 -45.78 -23.55 28.03
C ASP A 254 -45.86 -24.01 26.57
N GLU A 255 -44.84 -23.61 25.82
CA GLU A 255 -44.45 -24.07 24.49
C GLU A 255 -44.18 -25.57 24.43
N LYS A 256 -44.55 -26.15 23.28
CA LYS A 256 -43.68 -27.08 22.57
C LYS A 256 -43.82 -26.87 21.07
#